data_AF-A0A3M0X3S7-F1
#
_entry.id   AF-A0A3M0X3S7-F1
#
_cell.length_a   1.000
_cell.length_b   1.000
_cell.length_c   1.000
_cell.angle_alpha   90.00
_cell.angle_beta   90.00
_cell.angle_gamma   90.00
#
_symmetry.space_group_name_H-M   'P 1'
#
loop_
_entity.id
_entity.type
_entity.pdbx_description
1 polymer ?
#
loop_
_entity_poly.entity_id
_entity_poly.type
_entity_poly.pdbx_seq_one_letter_code
_entity_poly.pdbx_strand_id
1 'polypeptide(L)'
;MINKRLYSFRHFFKKGELFQWIIGGAVALNLFMVFGMIILIMYKGLGFFWPSELLKVELKDGTVLLGEKWGEEVIPFKKERRIRLKIGNRDIYGRSFRWFNKRDVKNITNPKETITIQRQQWGNFYGYLKKLNNMGNITSGDRAGEVFLSLLPKEIELHDKMEEIKKREIEDI
;
A
#
# COMPACT_ATOMS: atom_id res chain seq x y z
N MET A 1 -26.63 63.20 25.72
CA MET A 1 -26.12 62.60 24.46
C MET A 1 -25.91 61.10 24.65
N ILE A 2 -26.98 60.34 24.97
CA ILE A 2 -26.88 58.91 25.32
C ILE A 2 -28.15 58.22 24.79
N ASN A 3 -28.09 57.65 23.58
CA ASN A 3 -28.86 56.47 23.14
C ASN A 3 -28.82 56.35 21.60
N LYS A 4 -27.77 55.72 21.07
CA LYS A 4 -27.77 55.18 19.69
C LYS A 4 -27.30 53.72 19.58
N ARG A 5 -27.06 53.02 20.70
CA ARG A 5 -26.52 51.64 20.68
C ARG A 5 -27.56 50.51 20.65
N LEU A 6 -28.84 50.78 20.95
CA LEU A 6 -29.85 49.72 21.10
C LEU A 6 -30.76 49.47 19.86
N TYR A 7 -30.58 50.22 18.77
CA TYR A 7 -31.37 50.05 17.53
C TYR A 7 -30.82 48.99 16.55
N SER A 8 -29.63 48.44 16.81
CA SER A 8 -28.90 47.58 15.86
C SER A 8 -29.42 46.13 15.82
N PHE A 9 -29.65 45.49 16.97
CA PHE A 9 -30.01 44.07 17.05
C PHE A 9 -31.40 43.74 16.46
N ARG A 10 -32.41 44.57 16.73
CA ARG A 10 -33.78 44.34 16.22
C ARG A 10 -33.90 44.56 14.71
N HIS A 11 -33.06 45.42 14.12
CA HIS A 11 -33.06 45.67 12.68
C HIS A 11 -32.29 44.56 11.92
N PHE A 12 -31.20 44.06 12.51
CA PHE A 12 -30.42 42.91 12.02
C PHE A 12 -31.25 41.63 11.91
N PHE A 13 -32.11 41.36 12.90
CA PHE A 13 -33.05 40.24 12.87
C PHE A 13 -34.23 40.47 11.89
N LYS A 14 -34.72 41.71 11.71
CA LYS A 14 -35.84 42.01 10.81
C LYS A 14 -35.48 41.94 9.32
N LYS A 15 -34.22 42.14 8.95
CA LYS A 15 -33.74 42.09 7.55
C LYS A 15 -33.36 40.69 7.06
N GLY A 16 -33.38 39.68 7.92
CA GLY A 16 -32.96 38.32 7.56
C GLY A 16 -31.45 38.13 7.40
N GLU A 17 -30.65 39.16 7.69
CA GLU A 17 -29.18 39.13 7.61
C GLU A 17 -28.59 38.01 8.48
N LEU A 18 -29.15 37.77 9.68
CA LEU A 18 -28.70 36.68 10.55
C LEU A 18 -28.79 35.30 9.87
N PHE A 19 -29.86 35.02 9.13
CA PHE A 19 -30.03 33.73 8.45
C PHE A 19 -29.01 33.55 7.32
N GLN A 20 -28.65 34.64 6.62
CA GLN A 20 -27.61 34.62 5.59
C GLN A 20 -26.23 34.28 6.19
N TRP A 21 -25.89 34.86 7.35
CA TRP A 21 -24.67 34.53 8.09
C TRP A 21 -24.65 33.09 8.60
N ILE A 22 -25.79 32.57 9.08
CA ILE A 22 -25.90 31.18 9.51
C ILE A 22 -25.73 30.23 8.33
N ILE A 23 -26.34 30.51 7.17
CA ILE A 23 -26.21 29.68 5.97
C ILE A 23 -24.78 29.72 5.44
N GLY A 24 -24.17 30.91 5.33
CA GLY A 24 -22.77 31.05 4.92
C GLY A 24 -21.81 30.34 5.89
N GLY A 25 -22.06 30.48 7.20
CA GLY A 25 -21.31 29.77 8.24
C GLY A 25 -21.49 28.25 8.17
N ALA A 26 -22.70 27.77 7.91
CA ALA A 26 -22.99 26.34 7.76
C ALA A 26 -22.30 25.76 6.52
N VAL A 27 -22.31 26.48 5.39
CA VAL A 27 -21.60 26.07 4.17
C VAL A 27 -20.08 26.06 4.39
N ALA A 28 -19.52 27.11 5.00
CA ALA A 28 -18.10 27.18 5.32
C ALA A 28 -17.67 26.05 6.26
N LEU A 29 -18.48 25.75 7.28
CA LEU A 29 -18.25 24.65 8.20
C LEU A 29 -18.32 23.29 7.50
N ASN A 30 -19.27 23.11 6.57
CA ASN A 30 -19.38 21.88 5.80
C ASN A 30 -18.15 21.66 4.92
N LEU A 31 -17.72 22.69 4.18
CA LEU A 31 -16.48 22.64 3.39
C LEU A 31 -15.27 22.32 4.27
N PHE A 32 -15.17 22.94 5.44
CA PHE A 32 -14.10 22.64 6.40
C PHE A 32 -14.09 21.16 6.82
N MET A 33 -15.27 20.58 7.13
CA MET A 33 -15.37 19.15 7.44
C MET A 33 -14.95 18.26 6.27
N VAL A 34 -15.37 18.58 5.04
CA VAL A 34 -15.00 17.82 3.84
C VAL A 34 -13.48 17.86 3.62
N PHE A 35 -12.87 19.04 3.69
CA PHE A 35 -11.42 19.16 3.58
C PHE A 35 -10.69 18.42 4.71
N GLY A 36 -11.17 18.52 5.94
CA GLY A 36 -10.63 17.77 7.08
C GLY A 36 -10.68 16.27 6.85
N MET A 37 -11.78 15.76 6.29
CA MET A 37 -11.93 14.35 5.94
C MET A 37 -10.97 13.92 4.83
N ILE A 38 -10.84 14.72 3.76
CA ILE A 38 -9.88 14.44 2.67
C ILE A 38 -8.45 14.37 3.22
N ILE A 39 -8.05 15.34 4.05
CA ILE A 39 -6.72 15.37 4.67
C ILE A 39 -6.50 14.14 5.55
N LEU A 40 -7.50 13.76 6.36
CA LEU A 40 -7.41 12.56 7.20
C LEU A 40 -7.23 11.28 6.37
N ILE A 41 -7.99 11.15 5.27
CA ILE A 41 -7.87 10.02 4.35
C ILE A 41 -6.49 10.01 3.71
N MET A 42 -6.00 11.15 3.23
CA MET A 42 -4.65 11.25 2.64
C MET A 42 -3.58 10.85 3.66
N TYR A 43 -3.62 11.38 4.87
CA TYR A 43 -2.65 11.07 5.92
C TYR A 43 -2.64 9.58 6.29
N LYS A 44 -3.81 8.93 6.34
CA LYS A 44 -3.93 7.50 6.67
C LYS A 44 -3.69 6.58 5.47
N GLY A 45 -3.94 7.07 4.25
CA GLY A 45 -3.94 6.28 3.02
C GLY A 45 -2.65 6.32 2.23
N LEU A 46 -1.95 7.47 2.17
CA LEU A 46 -0.75 7.66 1.35
C LEU A 46 0.36 6.64 1.65
N GLY A 47 0.50 6.24 2.92
CA GLY A 47 1.49 5.24 3.33
C GLY A 47 1.24 3.83 2.74
N PHE A 48 0.01 3.49 2.36
CA PHE A 48 -0.30 2.20 1.74
C PHE A 48 0.13 2.10 0.28
N PHE A 49 0.31 3.24 -0.40
CA PHE A 49 0.73 3.27 -1.80
C PHE A 49 2.25 3.11 -1.95
N TRP A 50 3.03 3.31 -0.88
CA TRP A 50 4.48 3.21 -0.96
C TRP A 50 4.97 1.78 -0.71
N PRO A 51 5.85 1.23 -1.56
CA PRO A 51 6.42 -0.09 -1.35
C PRO A 51 7.20 -0.12 -0.04
N SER A 52 6.82 -1.03 0.85
CA SER A 52 7.52 -1.26 2.11
C SER A 52 8.83 -1.98 1.85
N GLU A 53 9.88 -1.65 2.60
CA GLU A 53 11.18 -2.31 2.50
C GLU A 53 11.05 -3.82 2.79
N LEU A 54 11.77 -4.63 2.02
CA LEU A 54 11.87 -6.07 2.27
C LEU A 54 12.81 -6.32 3.44
N LEU A 55 12.38 -7.19 4.35
CA LEU A 55 13.17 -7.65 5.48
C LEU A 55 13.51 -9.12 5.29
N LYS A 56 14.79 -9.44 5.46
CA LYS A 56 15.27 -10.80 5.65
C LYS A 56 15.25 -11.10 7.15
N VAL A 57 14.35 -11.99 7.55
CA VAL A 57 14.17 -12.46 8.93
C VAL A 57 14.77 -13.86 9.05
N GLU A 58 15.75 -14.00 9.93
CA GLU A 58 16.34 -15.27 10.29
C GLU A 58 15.79 -15.67 11.66
N LEU A 59 15.11 -16.81 11.71
CA LEU A 59 14.57 -17.39 12.95
C LEU A 59 15.60 -18.28 13.63
N LYS A 60 15.44 -18.49 14.94
CA LYS A 60 16.31 -19.37 15.74
C LYS A 60 16.25 -20.84 15.32
N ASP A 61 15.17 -21.26 14.67
CA ASP A 61 14.97 -22.60 14.11
C ASP A 61 15.73 -22.83 12.78
N GLY A 62 16.44 -21.81 12.28
CA GLY A 62 17.16 -21.86 11.00
C GLY A 62 16.33 -21.44 9.79
N THR A 63 15.03 -21.16 9.96
CA THR A 63 14.20 -20.67 8.87
C THR A 63 14.62 -19.25 8.47
N VAL A 64 14.85 -19.04 7.17
CA VAL A 64 15.07 -17.73 6.59
C VAL A 64 13.85 -17.31 5.78
N LEU A 65 13.30 -16.14 6.09
CA LEU A 65 12.13 -15.57 5.42
C LEU A 65 12.48 -14.21 4.82
N LEU A 66 11.96 -13.94 3.63
CA LEU A 66 12.01 -12.63 3.01
C LEU A 66 10.58 -12.10 2.88
N GLY A 67 10.34 -10.87 3.32
CA GLY A 67 9.00 -10.29 3.24
C GLY A 67 8.88 -8.88 3.82
N GLU A 68 7.70 -8.30 3.68
CA GLU A 68 7.38 -6.95 4.15
C GLU A 68 6.85 -7.00 5.59
N LYS A 69 7.37 -6.17 6.50
CA LYS A 69 6.82 -6.07 7.87
C LYS A 69 5.49 -5.33 7.82
N TRP A 70 4.39 -6.07 8.03
CA TRP A 70 3.04 -5.51 7.98
C TRP A 70 2.53 -5.02 9.35
N GLY A 71 3.08 -5.57 10.44
CA GLY A 71 2.65 -5.16 11.78
C GLY A 71 3.38 -5.86 12.91
N GLU A 72 3.24 -5.30 14.10
CA GLU A 72 3.69 -5.88 15.36
C GLU A 72 2.55 -5.75 16.37
N GLU A 73 2.22 -6.84 17.04
CA GLU A 73 1.12 -6.91 18.01
C GLU A 73 1.64 -7.41 19.36
N VAL A 74 1.14 -6.83 20.45
CA VAL A 74 1.44 -7.28 21.81
C VAL A 74 0.33 -8.20 22.29
N ILE A 75 0.65 -9.44 22.62
CA ILE A 75 -0.30 -10.37 23.24
C ILE A 75 -0.54 -9.92 24.69
N PRO A 76 -1.76 -9.49 25.06
CA PRO A 76 -2.03 -8.84 26.34
C PRO A 76 -1.62 -9.69 27.55
N PHE A 77 -1.88 -11.00 27.50
CA PHE A 77 -1.67 -11.91 28.63
C PHE A 77 -0.24 -12.44 28.77
N LYS A 78 0.54 -12.47 27.68
CA LYS A 78 1.90 -13.05 27.68
C LYS A 78 3.02 -12.00 27.65
N LYS A 79 2.67 -10.70 27.53
CA LYS A 79 3.62 -9.61 27.24
C LYS A 79 4.60 -9.99 26.11
N GLU A 80 4.10 -10.75 25.13
CA GLU A 80 4.86 -11.25 23.99
C GLU A 80 4.53 -10.42 22.78
N ARG A 81 5.56 -10.09 21.99
CA ARG A 81 5.37 -9.37 20.73
C ARG A 81 5.38 -10.35 19.58
N ARG A 82 4.36 -10.28 18.73
CA ARG A 82 4.27 -11.03 17.47
C ARG A 82 4.47 -10.09 16.30
N ILE A 83 5.23 -10.54 15.31
CA ILE A 83 5.44 -9.81 14.06
C ILE A 83 4.63 -10.52 12.97
N ARG A 84 3.86 -9.73 12.21
CA ARG A 84 3.20 -10.17 10.99
C ARG A 84 4.08 -9.79 9.80
N LEU A 85 4.62 -10.79 9.13
CA LEU A 85 5.41 -10.62 7.91
C LEU A 85 4.56 -11.06 6.73
N LYS A 86 4.45 -10.19 5.71
CA LYS A 86 3.87 -10.56 4.43
C LYS A 86 4.96 -11.27 3.61
N ILE A 87 4.79 -12.56 3.45
CA ILE A 87 5.69 -13.41 2.67
C ILE A 87 5.20 -13.49 1.21
N GLY A 88 6.15 -13.54 0.29
CA GLY A 88 5.88 -13.73 -1.14
C GLY A 88 5.78 -15.21 -1.48
N ASN A 89 5.85 -15.52 -2.77
CA ASN A 89 6.05 -16.88 -3.29
C ASN A 89 4.96 -17.85 -2.78
N ARG A 90 3.69 -17.43 -2.90
CA ARG A 90 2.54 -18.19 -2.40
C ARG A 90 2.41 -19.57 -3.08
N ASP A 91 2.95 -19.74 -4.28
CA ASP A 91 3.11 -21.03 -4.95
C ASP A 91 3.99 -22.02 -4.18
N ILE A 92 4.99 -21.54 -3.45
CA ILE A 92 5.89 -22.39 -2.64
C ILE A 92 5.32 -22.55 -1.22
N TYR A 93 4.85 -21.46 -0.60
CA TYR A 93 4.48 -21.46 0.82
C TYR A 93 2.98 -21.65 1.09
N GLY A 94 2.13 -21.58 0.05
CA GLY A 94 0.67 -21.68 0.16
C GLY A 94 -0.02 -20.52 0.91
N ARG A 95 0.73 -19.55 1.42
CA ARG A 95 0.23 -18.45 2.27
C ARG A 95 0.98 -17.16 1.98
N SER A 96 0.35 -16.02 2.21
CA SER A 96 0.99 -14.69 2.04
C SER A 96 1.34 -13.99 3.34
N PHE A 97 0.97 -14.54 4.49
CA PHE A 97 1.30 -13.96 5.79
C PHE A 97 1.79 -15.04 6.73
N ARG A 98 2.84 -14.71 7.48
CA ARG A 98 3.36 -15.55 8.57
C ARG A 98 3.52 -14.72 9.82
N TRP A 99 3.03 -15.27 10.92
CA TRP A 99 3.24 -14.74 12.25
C TRP A 99 4.39 -15.49 12.92
N PHE A 100 5.24 -14.76 13.64
CA PHE A 100 6.27 -15.33 14.50
C PHE A 100 6.43 -14.44 15.74
N ASN A 101 6.88 -15.02 16.85
CA ASN A 101 7.18 -14.23 18.04
C ASN A 101 8.51 -13.52 17.83
N LYS A 102 8.59 -12.27 18.28
CA LYS A 102 9.81 -11.47 18.20
C LYS A 102 10.98 -12.10 18.96
N ARG A 103 10.69 -12.90 19.99
CA ARG A 103 11.69 -13.66 20.77
C ARG A 103 12.35 -14.79 19.96
N ASP A 104 11.69 -15.27 18.91
CA ASP A 104 12.17 -16.37 18.07
C ASP A 104 13.04 -15.86 16.91
N VAL A 105 13.13 -14.54 16.75
CA VAL A 105 13.97 -13.90 15.74
C VAL A 105 15.42 -13.91 16.20
N LYS A 106 16.29 -14.46 15.35
CA LYS A 106 17.74 -14.42 15.51
C LYS A 106 18.31 -13.13 14.93
N ASN A 107 17.91 -12.76 13.72
CA ASN A 107 18.38 -11.55 13.05
C ASN A 107 17.33 -10.96 12.10
N ILE A 108 17.33 -9.64 11.92
CA ILE A 108 16.54 -8.93 10.91
C ILE A 108 17.49 -8.02 10.14
N THR A 109 17.51 -8.17 8.82
CA THR A 109 18.33 -7.33 7.94
C THR A 109 17.48 -6.78 6.80
N ASN A 110 17.83 -5.59 6.29
CA ASN A 110 17.27 -5.04 5.07
C ASN A 110 18.26 -5.29 3.91
N PRO A 111 18.06 -6.34 3.10
CA PRO A 111 18.94 -6.64 1.99
C PRO A 111 18.74 -5.64 0.82
N LYS A 112 19.81 -4.96 0.40
CA LYS A 112 19.75 -3.98 -0.70
C LYS A 112 19.56 -4.60 -2.10
N GLU A 113 19.93 -5.86 -2.27
CA GLU A 113 19.95 -6.56 -3.57
C GLU A 113 18.68 -7.37 -3.86
N THR A 114 17.61 -7.19 -3.06
CA THR A 114 16.36 -7.92 -3.30
C THR A 114 15.47 -7.24 -4.30
N ILE A 115 14.78 -8.06 -5.08
CA ILE A 115 13.77 -7.64 -6.03
C ILE A 115 12.40 -8.12 -5.60
N THR A 116 11.40 -7.29 -5.89
CA THR A 116 9.98 -7.64 -5.81
C THR A 116 9.44 -7.75 -7.22
N ILE A 117 8.90 -8.91 -7.58
CA ILE A 117 8.18 -9.12 -8.84
C ILE A 117 6.72 -9.36 -8.52
N GLN A 118 5.83 -8.51 -9.01
CA GLN A 118 4.40 -8.76 -8.93
C GLN A 118 4.02 -9.76 -10.03
N ARG A 119 3.51 -10.93 -9.63
CA ARG A 119 2.98 -11.91 -10.58
C ARG A 119 1.49 -11.70 -10.76
N GLN A 120 1.01 -12.07 -11.93
CA GLN A 120 -0.42 -12.06 -12.25
C GLN A 120 -1.22 -13.02 -11.35
N GLN A 121 -0.63 -14.19 -11.08
CA GLN A 121 -1.19 -15.17 -10.17
C GLN A 121 -0.30 -15.33 -8.93
N TRP A 122 -0.95 -15.56 -7.79
CA TRP A 122 -0.29 -15.86 -6.51
C TRP A 122 0.48 -14.69 -5.86
N GLY A 123 0.34 -13.47 -6.40
CA GLY A 123 0.81 -12.23 -5.78
C GLY A 123 2.31 -11.97 -5.94
N ASN A 124 2.93 -11.35 -4.93
CA ASN A 124 4.32 -10.93 -5.01
C ASN A 124 5.29 -12.13 -4.89
N PHE A 125 6.35 -12.07 -5.70
CA PHE A 125 7.56 -12.87 -5.56
C PHE A 125 8.67 -12.00 -4.99
N TYR A 126 9.36 -12.51 -3.97
CA TYR A 126 10.52 -11.85 -3.36
C TYR A 126 11.75 -12.73 -3.52
N GLY A 127 12.86 -12.15 -3.95
CA GLY A 127 14.10 -12.90 -4.09
C GLY A 127 15.28 -12.07 -4.59
N TYR A 128 16.30 -12.79 -5.05
CA TYR A 128 17.53 -12.21 -5.59
C TYR A 128 17.64 -12.58 -7.06
N LEU A 129 17.89 -11.59 -7.92
CA LEU A 129 18.14 -11.84 -9.34
C LEU A 129 19.57 -12.36 -9.52
N LYS A 130 19.71 -13.67 -9.74
CA LYS A 130 21.02 -14.27 -9.97
C LYS A 130 21.41 -14.25 -11.44
N LYS A 131 20.51 -14.74 -12.30
CA LYS A 131 20.70 -14.89 -13.74
C LYS A 131 19.35 -14.76 -14.45
N LEU A 132 19.39 -14.24 -15.67
CA LEU A 132 18.27 -14.19 -16.59
C LEU A 132 18.57 -15.11 -17.78
N ASN A 133 17.64 -16.00 -18.12
CA ASN A 133 17.74 -16.82 -19.32
C ASN A 133 16.63 -16.39 -20.29
N ASN A 134 17.01 -15.77 -21.39
CA ASN A 134 16.10 -15.39 -22.47
C ASN A 134 16.34 -16.30 -23.68
N MET A 135 15.55 -17.38 -23.81
CA MET A 135 15.62 -18.35 -24.92
C MET A 135 17.05 -18.84 -25.23
N GLY A 136 17.83 -19.15 -24.19
CA GLY A 136 19.21 -19.62 -24.31
C GLY A 136 20.27 -18.52 -24.18
N ASN A 137 19.90 -17.24 -24.24
CA ASN A 137 20.80 -16.13 -23.94
C ASN A 137 20.82 -15.86 -22.42
N ILE A 138 21.91 -16.26 -21.76
CA ILE A 138 22.07 -16.14 -20.31
C ILE A 138 22.79 -14.83 -19.97
N THR A 139 22.10 -13.93 -19.29
CA THR A 139 22.69 -12.71 -18.71
C THR A 139 22.80 -12.86 -17.19
N SER A 140 23.88 -12.38 -16.58
CA SER A 140 24.13 -12.49 -15.12
C SER A 140 24.64 -11.16 -14.55
N GLY A 141 24.58 -11.01 -13.22
CA GLY A 141 25.04 -9.79 -12.52
C GLY A 141 24.16 -8.58 -12.82
N ASP A 142 24.73 -7.39 -12.74
CA ASP A 142 23.99 -6.11 -12.85
C ASP A 142 23.23 -5.97 -14.19
N ARG A 143 23.82 -6.48 -15.29
CA ARG A 143 23.17 -6.48 -16.60
C ARG A 143 21.90 -7.32 -16.66
N ALA A 144 21.76 -8.34 -15.80
CA ALA A 144 20.55 -9.17 -15.80
C ALA A 144 19.31 -8.34 -15.42
N GLY A 145 19.46 -7.37 -14.52
CA GLY A 145 18.38 -6.47 -14.12
C GLY A 145 17.94 -5.56 -15.26
N GLU A 146 18.89 -4.93 -15.95
CA GLU A 146 18.61 -4.05 -17.09
C GLU A 146 17.92 -4.81 -18.23
N VAL A 147 18.43 -5.99 -18.58
CA VAL A 147 17.82 -6.83 -19.62
C VAL A 147 16.44 -7.29 -19.18
N PHE A 148 16.25 -7.68 -17.92
CA PHE A 148 14.93 -8.05 -17.40
C PHE A 148 13.92 -6.91 -17.55
N LEU A 149 14.28 -5.69 -17.12
CA LEU A 149 13.41 -4.52 -17.18
C LEU A 149 13.06 -4.12 -18.62
N SER A 150 13.99 -4.27 -19.56
CA SER A 150 13.72 -3.97 -20.98
C SER A 150 12.80 -4.97 -21.67
N LEU A 151 12.68 -6.20 -21.14
CA LEU A 151 11.77 -7.23 -21.67
C LEU A 151 10.32 -7.07 -21.15
N LEU A 152 10.12 -6.45 -19.98
CA LEU A 152 8.81 -6.35 -19.34
C LEU A 152 7.71 -5.74 -20.23
N PRO A 153 7.90 -4.60 -20.93
CA PRO A 153 6.83 -3.99 -21.71
C PRO A 153 6.31 -4.91 -22.81
N LYS A 154 7.24 -5.62 -23.48
CA LYS A 154 6.91 -6.56 -24.56
C LYS A 154 6.12 -7.76 -24.03
N GLU A 155 6.53 -8.32 -22.89
CA GLU A 155 5.81 -9.45 -22.30
C GLU A 155 4.41 -9.07 -21.79
N ILE A 156 4.26 -7.87 -21.25
CA ILE A 156 2.95 -7.33 -20.86
C ILE A 156 2.04 -7.19 -22.09
N GLU A 157 2.54 -6.58 -23.18
CA GLU A 157 1.76 -6.43 -24.41
C GLU A 157 1.33 -7.77 -25.03
N LEU A 158 2.24 -8.75 -25.04
CA LEU A 158 1.93 -10.10 -25.54
C LEU A 158 0.85 -10.77 -24.68
N HIS A 159 0.93 -10.61 -23.37
CA HIS A 159 -0.08 -11.15 -22.47
C HIS A 159 -1.45 -10.51 -22.69
N ASP A 160 -1.51 -9.18 -22.80
CA ASP A 160 -2.77 -8.46 -23.02
C ASP A 160 -3.46 -8.92 -24.32
N LYS A 161 -2.67 -9.15 -25.39
CA LYS A 161 -3.18 -9.73 -26.64
C LYS A 161 -3.74 -11.15 -26.45
N MET A 162 -3.07 -11.99 -25.65
CA MET A 162 -3.56 -13.33 -25.37
C MET A 162 -4.89 -13.32 -24.63
N GLU A 163 -5.07 -12.42 -23.66
CA GLU A 163 -6.34 -12.29 -22.92
C GLU A 163 -7.46 -11.74 -23.80
N GLU A 164 -7.16 -10.82 -24.72
CA GLU A 164 -8.13 -10.34 -25.70
C GLU A 164 -8.61 -11.47 -26.63
N ILE A 165 -7.70 -12.30 -27.14
CA ILE A 165 -8.03 -13.44 -28.00
C ILE A 165 -8.92 -14.44 -27.26
N LYS A 166 -8.55 -14.81 -26.02
CA LYS A 166 -9.35 -15.73 -25.19
C LYS A 166 -10.77 -15.21 -24.97
N LYS A 167 -10.92 -13.91 -24.72
CA LYS A 167 -12.23 -13.32 -24.44
C LYS A 167 -13.15 -13.40 -25.67
N ARG A 168 -12.63 -13.12 -26.86
CA ARG A 168 -13.39 -13.21 -28.12
C ARG A 168 -13.85 -14.65 -28.40
N GLU A 169 -12.97 -15.63 -28.23
CA GLU A 169 -13.32 -17.05 -28.45
C GLU A 169 -14.41 -17.56 -27.51
N ILE A 170 -14.51 -17.02 -26.28
CA ILE A 170 -15.54 -17.40 -25.31
C ILE A 170 -16.89 -16.74 -25.62
N GLU A 171 -16.90 -15.55 -26.24
CA GLU A 171 -18.13 -14.87 -26.65
C GLU A 171 -18.75 -15.47 -27.93
N ASP A 172 -17.97 -16.19 -28.73
CA ASP A 172 -18.41 -16.89 -29.94
C ASP A 172 -18.99 -18.30 -29.68
N ILE A 173 -19.10 -18.74 -28.41
CA ILE A 173 -19.69 -20.03 -27.97
C ILE A 173 -21.05 -19.79 -27.30
#